data_AF-S6TKJ1-F1
#
_entry.id   AF-S6TKJ1-F1
#
_cell.length_a   1.000
_cell.length_b   1.000
_cell.length_c   1.000
_cell.angle_alpha   90.00
_cell.angle_beta   90.00
_cell.angle_gamma   90.00
#
_symmetry.space_group_name_H-M   'P 1'
#
loop_
_entity.id
_entity.type
_entity.pdbx_description
1 polymer ?
#
loop_
_entity_poly.entity_id
_entity_poly.type
_entity_poly.pdbx_seq_one_letter_code
_entity_poly.pdbx_strand_id
1 'polypeptide(L)'
;MAEAQGPGSRRTVVLEHLRNRLFDLSRRNRLLHFRPTQANINLTVASVPLVMRIESIRPESLCTWQATFGGFSEQVLSGKQVGLQQWLRFEDQAWLQTSLERIIQETRRDRAEFGFSNLRLVVAFMRWHNLKDTPDERIVTPLLWLPVALSRKKGVRDQFVLQCDETEAEFNPVLRHLLRQLYDIQLPETVDLQSTSLEQIHADIARQIKLTEPGVELRLQSKPKIELIHQKAVQHLHHFQRRRAGQRSAMASVKPDFSYDRDDYRPLGLQLFRQKVLPSELPLRNAVDSQPAVRTQHPQMVAGSTENSTFSMPADEGHRYAWDIDLTQVTLANFNYRKM
;
A
#
# COMPACT_ATOMS: atom_id res chain seq x y z
N MET A 1 -16.71 -47.22 -25.60
CA MET A 1 -16.11 -47.94 -24.46
C MET A 1 -15.20 -46.95 -23.74
N ALA A 2 -15.36 -46.87 -22.43
CA ALA A 2 -14.84 -45.81 -21.57
C ALA A 2 -13.32 -45.87 -21.42
N GLU A 3 -12.64 -44.74 -21.70
CA GLU A 3 -11.24 -44.55 -21.30
C GLU A 3 -11.16 -44.34 -19.79
N ALA A 4 -10.33 -45.16 -19.15
CA ALA A 4 -10.15 -45.21 -17.72
C ALA A 4 -9.51 -43.93 -17.18
N GLN A 5 -10.28 -43.12 -16.45
CA GLN A 5 -9.77 -42.07 -15.57
C GLN A 5 -9.03 -42.72 -14.39
N GLY A 6 -7.70 -42.81 -14.49
CA GLY A 6 -6.85 -43.44 -13.48
C GLY A 6 -6.75 -42.68 -12.13
N PRO A 7 -6.08 -43.28 -11.13
CA PRO A 7 -5.92 -42.75 -9.76
C PRO A 7 -5.19 -41.40 -9.64
N GLY A 8 -4.61 -40.88 -10.73
CA GLY A 8 -4.06 -39.53 -10.81
C GLY A 8 -5.12 -38.43 -10.71
N SER A 9 -6.34 -38.66 -11.20
CA SER A 9 -7.46 -37.71 -11.11
C SER A 9 -7.93 -37.54 -9.65
N ARG A 10 -7.99 -38.63 -8.88
CA ARG A 10 -8.40 -38.56 -7.47
C ARG A 10 -7.34 -37.88 -6.59
N ARG A 11 -6.06 -38.14 -6.84
CA ARG A 11 -4.95 -37.48 -6.13
C ARG A 11 -4.86 -36.00 -6.44
N THR A 12 -5.03 -35.60 -7.70
CA THR A 12 -5.03 -34.18 -8.10
C THR A 12 -6.20 -33.42 -7.48
N VAL A 13 -7.41 -34.01 -7.46
CA VAL A 13 -8.58 -33.42 -6.78
C VAL A 13 -8.35 -33.31 -5.26
N VAL A 14 -7.76 -34.32 -4.62
CA VAL A 14 -7.44 -34.27 -3.19
C VAL A 14 -6.35 -33.22 -2.89
N LEU A 15 -5.32 -33.12 -3.73
CA LEU A 15 -4.28 -32.10 -3.59
C LEU A 15 -4.84 -30.69 -3.79
N GLU A 16 -5.72 -30.49 -4.77
CA GLU A 16 -6.40 -29.21 -4.96
C GLU A 16 -7.27 -28.87 -3.75
N HIS A 17 -8.01 -29.84 -3.21
CA HIS A 17 -8.83 -29.64 -2.00
C HIS A 17 -7.98 -29.30 -0.76
N LEU A 18 -6.86 -29.99 -0.55
CA LEU A 18 -5.94 -29.70 0.56
C LEU A 18 -5.27 -28.33 0.39
N ARG A 19 -4.83 -27.99 -0.83
CA ARG A 19 -4.30 -26.66 -1.16
C ARG A 19 -5.33 -25.57 -0.87
N ASN A 20 -6.59 -25.82 -1.23
CA ASN A 20 -7.69 -24.89 -1.01
C ASN A 20 -7.97 -24.65 0.48
N ARG A 21 -7.82 -25.67 1.35
CA ARG A 21 -7.93 -25.50 2.80
C ARG A 21 -6.75 -24.76 3.44
N LEU A 22 -5.64 -24.61 2.72
CA LEU A 22 -4.44 -23.94 3.23
C LEU A 22 -4.52 -22.41 3.14
N PHE A 23 -5.45 -21.88 2.32
CA PHE A 23 -5.61 -20.43 2.21
C PHE A 23 -6.24 -19.83 3.48
N ASP A 24 -5.50 -18.92 4.11
CA ASP A 24 -6.02 -18.10 5.21
C ASP A 24 -6.94 -17.00 4.65
N LEU A 25 -8.25 -17.14 4.88
CA LEU A 25 -9.26 -16.14 4.50
C LEU A 25 -9.53 -15.11 5.61
N SER A 26 -8.71 -15.10 6.66
CA SER A 26 -8.86 -14.13 7.74
C SER A 26 -8.48 -12.71 7.30
N ARG A 27 -8.99 -11.71 8.05
CA ARG A 27 -8.65 -10.29 7.86
C ARG A 27 -7.16 -9.97 8.03
N ARG A 28 -6.36 -10.92 8.54
CA ARG A 28 -4.91 -10.77 8.72
C ARG A 28 -4.16 -11.01 7.42
N ASN A 29 -4.74 -11.76 6.48
CA ASN A 29 -4.10 -12.04 5.21
C ASN A 29 -4.01 -10.77 4.36
N ARG A 30 -2.79 -10.28 4.16
CA ARG A 30 -2.49 -9.07 3.37
C ARG A 30 -2.66 -9.27 1.86
N LEU A 31 -2.71 -10.52 1.40
CA LEU A 31 -3.07 -10.84 0.02
C LEU A 31 -4.55 -10.61 -0.21
N LEU A 32 -5.40 -10.68 0.81
CA LEU A 32 -6.84 -10.42 0.66
C LEU A 32 -7.20 -9.00 1.11
N HIS A 33 -6.80 -8.63 2.33
CA HIS A 33 -7.05 -7.31 2.93
C HIS A 33 -5.75 -6.49 2.88
N PHE A 34 -5.46 -5.96 1.69
CA PHE A 34 -4.28 -5.13 1.50
C PHE A 34 -4.36 -3.88 2.37
N ARG A 35 -3.28 -3.63 3.12
CA ARG A 35 -3.08 -2.37 3.82
C ARG A 35 -1.67 -1.86 3.51
N PRO A 36 -1.52 -0.58 3.15
CA PRO A 36 -0.20 0.02 2.99
C PRO A 36 0.61 -0.16 4.27
N THR A 37 1.79 -0.75 4.15
CA THR A 37 2.78 -0.82 5.22
C THR A 37 4.06 -0.17 4.73
N GLN A 38 5.04 0.03 5.62
CA GLN A 38 6.34 0.56 5.20
C GLN A 38 7.01 -0.35 4.15
N ALA A 39 6.78 -1.66 4.18
CA ALA A 39 7.30 -2.65 3.22
C ALA A 39 6.75 -2.48 1.79
N ASN A 40 5.70 -1.68 1.64
CA ASN A 40 5.03 -1.47 0.36
C ASN A 40 5.33 -0.05 -0.10
N ILE A 41 5.73 0.13 -1.35
CA ILE A 41 5.98 1.44 -1.93
C ILE A 41 4.96 1.66 -3.04
N ASN A 42 4.02 2.58 -2.80
CA ASN A 42 3.12 3.02 -3.85
C ASN A 42 3.88 3.99 -4.77
N LEU A 43 4.22 3.53 -5.97
CA LEU A 43 4.97 4.29 -6.97
C LEU A 43 4.17 5.47 -7.49
N THR A 44 2.84 5.35 -7.57
CA THR A 44 1.97 6.46 -7.99
C THR A 44 2.05 7.61 -7.01
N VAL A 45 1.91 7.34 -5.70
CA VAL A 45 2.06 8.35 -4.64
C VAL A 45 3.47 8.94 -4.63
N ALA A 46 4.49 8.13 -4.91
CA ALA A 46 5.87 8.57 -4.99
C ALA A 46 6.22 9.39 -6.26
N SER A 47 5.37 9.34 -7.29
CA SER A 47 5.53 10.13 -8.52
C SER A 47 4.90 11.53 -8.45
N VAL A 48 3.98 11.76 -7.51
CA VAL A 48 3.29 13.05 -7.38
C VAL A 48 4.25 14.14 -6.86
N PRO A 49 4.43 15.25 -7.60
CA PRO A 49 5.15 16.42 -7.09
C PRO A 49 4.38 17.10 -5.95
N LEU A 50 5.05 17.40 -4.85
CA LEU A 50 4.41 18.00 -3.67
C LEU A 50 4.44 19.53 -3.67
N VAL A 51 5.34 20.13 -4.47
CA VAL A 51 5.55 21.58 -4.53
C VAL A 51 4.76 22.23 -5.65
N MET A 52 4.27 21.45 -6.63
CA MET A 52 3.49 21.96 -7.75
C MET A 52 2.01 22.11 -7.42
N ARG A 53 1.33 23.02 -8.14
CA ARG A 53 -0.13 23.14 -8.09
C ARG A 53 -0.79 21.90 -8.70
N ILE A 54 -1.83 21.39 -8.06
CA ILE A 54 -2.51 20.13 -8.42
C ILE A 54 -3.00 20.15 -9.88
N GLU A 55 -3.48 21.29 -10.36
CA GLU A 55 -4.02 21.47 -11.71
C GLU A 55 -2.96 21.36 -12.82
N SER A 56 -1.69 21.55 -12.46
CA SER A 56 -0.56 21.45 -13.41
C SER A 56 0.00 20.03 -13.54
N ILE A 57 -0.42 19.12 -12.66
CA ILE A 57 0.04 17.73 -12.67
C ILE A 57 -0.68 16.99 -13.78
N ARG A 58 0.11 16.50 -14.74
CA ARG A 58 -0.37 15.71 -15.86
C ARG A 58 -0.52 14.23 -15.45
N PRO A 59 -1.65 13.56 -15.72
CA PRO A 59 -1.82 12.13 -15.42
C PRO A 59 -0.72 11.25 -16.00
N GLU A 60 -0.17 11.63 -17.17
CA GLU A 60 0.82 10.86 -17.91
C GLU A 60 2.21 10.88 -17.26
N SER A 61 2.48 11.84 -16.37
CA SER A 61 3.74 11.89 -15.61
C SER A 61 3.71 11.05 -14.34
N LEU A 62 2.54 10.50 -13.98
CA LEU A 62 2.36 9.65 -12.81
C LEU A 62 2.61 8.19 -13.15
N CYS A 63 3.14 7.44 -12.17
CA CYS A 63 3.26 5.97 -12.26
C CYS A 63 1.89 5.32 -12.14
N THR A 64 1.09 5.34 -13.19
CA THR A 64 -0.17 4.59 -13.30
C THR A 64 -0.02 3.47 -14.31
N TRP A 65 -0.88 2.46 -14.23
CA TRP A 65 -0.92 1.39 -15.22
C TRP A 65 -1.92 1.66 -16.35
N GLN A 66 -2.03 2.93 -16.76
CA GLN A 66 -2.81 3.28 -17.93
C GLN A 66 -2.03 2.94 -19.21
N ALA A 67 -2.74 2.49 -20.25
CA ALA A 67 -2.17 2.31 -21.57
C ALA A 67 -1.97 3.68 -22.23
N THR A 68 -0.80 4.28 -21.99
CA THR A 68 -0.40 5.57 -22.57
C THR A 68 0.93 5.37 -23.28
N PHE A 69 1.06 5.95 -24.48
CA PHE A 69 2.29 5.87 -25.27
C PHE A 69 3.49 6.44 -24.50
N GLY A 70 4.56 5.64 -24.36
CA GLY A 70 5.75 5.99 -23.58
C GLY A 70 5.53 6.00 -22.06
N GLY A 71 4.36 5.53 -21.61
CA GLY A 71 3.96 5.46 -20.21
C GLY A 71 4.75 4.44 -19.40
N PHE A 72 4.57 4.48 -18.08
CA PHE A 72 5.27 3.58 -17.16
C PHE A 72 4.99 2.09 -17.45
N SER A 73 3.74 1.74 -17.77
CA SER A 73 3.31 0.37 -18.11
C SER A 73 4.07 -0.19 -19.32
N GLU A 74 4.13 0.56 -20.43
CA GLU A 74 4.83 0.17 -21.65
C GLU A 74 6.35 0.03 -21.41
N GLN A 75 6.95 0.95 -20.65
CA GLN A 75 8.37 0.86 -20.30
C GLN A 75 8.68 -0.39 -19.48
N VAL A 76 7.84 -0.74 -18.50
CA VAL A 76 8.02 -1.96 -17.69
C VAL A 76 7.83 -3.21 -18.54
N LEU A 77 6.81 -3.25 -19.39
CA LEU A 77 6.53 -4.40 -20.28
C LEU A 77 7.54 -4.56 -21.42
N SER A 78 8.35 -3.53 -21.71
CA SER A 78 9.42 -3.60 -22.72
C SER A 78 10.58 -4.53 -22.32
N GLY A 79 10.65 -4.96 -21.06
CA GLY A 79 11.74 -5.76 -20.50
C GLY A 79 13.05 -4.99 -20.31
N LYS A 80 13.12 -3.72 -20.75
CA LYS A 80 14.29 -2.88 -20.55
C LYS A 80 14.38 -2.40 -19.10
N GLN A 81 15.60 -2.03 -18.73
CA GLN A 81 15.87 -1.43 -17.43
C GLN A 81 15.25 -0.03 -17.34
N VAL A 82 14.23 0.11 -16.48
CA VAL A 82 13.51 1.36 -16.23
C VAL A 82 14.17 2.08 -15.05
N GLY A 83 14.80 3.22 -15.31
CA GLY A 83 15.33 4.08 -14.25
C GLY A 83 14.18 4.73 -13.48
N LEU A 84 14.08 4.50 -12.17
CA LEU A 84 12.99 5.06 -11.36
C LEU A 84 13.12 6.58 -11.16
N GLN A 85 14.29 7.17 -11.42
CA GLN A 85 14.56 8.61 -11.27
C GLN A 85 13.74 9.47 -12.25
N GLN A 86 13.40 8.92 -13.42
CA GLN A 86 12.62 9.65 -14.42
C GLN A 86 11.16 9.82 -13.99
N TRP A 87 10.66 8.91 -13.15
CA TRP A 87 9.26 8.83 -12.74
C TRP A 87 9.03 9.30 -11.28
N LEU A 88 9.96 8.99 -10.38
CA LEU A 88 9.81 9.24 -8.95
C LEU A 88 10.52 10.53 -8.52
N ARG A 89 9.91 11.27 -7.59
CA ARG A 89 10.42 12.54 -7.07
C ARG A 89 11.21 12.33 -5.78
N PHE A 90 12.46 11.89 -5.92
CA PHE A 90 13.36 11.65 -4.79
C PHE A 90 13.69 12.91 -3.97
N GLU A 91 13.70 14.08 -4.61
CA GLU A 91 13.99 15.36 -3.95
C GLU A 91 12.88 15.76 -2.96
N ASP A 92 11.62 15.56 -3.35
CA ASP A 92 10.45 15.85 -2.52
C ASP A 92 10.26 14.81 -1.40
N GLN A 93 10.73 13.57 -1.63
CA GLN A 93 10.35 12.40 -0.85
C GLN A 93 11.54 11.61 -0.32
N ALA A 94 12.25 12.17 0.67
CA ALA A 94 13.42 11.54 1.29
C ALA A 94 13.20 10.11 1.85
N TRP A 95 11.95 9.74 2.18
CA TRP A 95 11.60 8.40 2.68
C TRP A 95 11.75 7.29 1.61
N LEU A 96 11.67 7.67 0.33
CA LEU A 96 11.64 6.74 -0.79
C LEU A 96 12.96 5.98 -0.93
N GLN A 97 14.09 6.68 -0.78
CA GLN A 97 15.41 6.07 -0.90
C GLN A 97 15.62 4.97 0.13
N THR A 98 15.37 5.26 1.42
CA THR A 98 15.50 4.28 2.51
C THR A 98 14.55 3.09 2.31
N SER A 99 13.35 3.34 1.80
CA SER A 99 12.36 2.28 1.57
C SER A 99 12.77 1.36 0.42
N LEU A 100 13.23 1.91 -0.70
CA LEU A 100 13.74 1.13 -1.84
C LEU A 100 14.99 0.34 -1.48
N GLU A 101 15.92 0.93 -0.73
CA GLU A 101 17.12 0.24 -0.24
C GLU A 101 16.75 -0.96 0.65
N ARG A 102 15.77 -0.78 1.55
CA ARG A 102 15.28 -1.88 2.38
C ARG A 102 14.66 -2.99 1.54
N ILE A 103 13.82 -2.67 0.55
CA ILE A 103 13.25 -3.68 -0.36
C ILE A 103 14.36 -4.43 -1.11
N ILE A 104 15.39 -3.74 -1.59
CA ILE A 104 16.54 -4.38 -2.26
C ILE A 104 17.26 -5.34 -1.30
N GLN A 105 17.49 -4.92 -0.05
CA GLN A 105 18.15 -5.76 0.95
C GLN A 105 17.31 -6.99 1.31
N GLU A 106 16.01 -6.83 1.55
CA GLU A 106 15.06 -7.92 1.81
C GLU A 106 15.03 -8.89 0.62
N THR A 107 14.95 -8.39 -0.61
CA THR A 107 14.93 -9.21 -1.83
C THR A 107 16.23 -9.99 -2.03
N ARG A 108 17.39 -9.39 -1.73
CA ARG A 108 18.68 -10.08 -1.79
C ARG A 108 18.79 -11.18 -0.74
N ARG A 109 18.28 -10.92 0.46
CA ARG A 109 18.21 -11.89 1.55
C ARG A 109 17.32 -13.07 1.16
N ASP A 110 16.13 -12.81 0.63
CA ASP A 110 15.21 -13.85 0.17
C ASP A 110 15.85 -14.71 -0.93
N ARG A 111 16.57 -14.09 -1.88
CA ARG A 111 17.29 -14.84 -2.92
C ARG A 111 18.43 -15.69 -2.36
N ALA A 112 19.12 -15.23 -1.32
CA ALA A 112 20.17 -16.00 -0.67
C ALA A 112 19.62 -17.16 0.17
N GLU A 113 18.47 -16.98 0.82
CA GLU A 113 17.83 -18.00 1.67
C GLU A 113 17.05 -19.04 0.85
N PHE A 114 16.28 -18.62 -0.15
CA PHE A 114 15.32 -19.47 -0.87
C PHE A 114 15.64 -19.66 -2.36
N GLY A 115 16.62 -18.93 -2.90
CA GLY A 115 16.99 -18.99 -4.32
C GLY A 115 16.14 -18.14 -5.27
N PHE A 116 15.03 -17.57 -4.79
CA PHE A 116 14.12 -16.73 -5.59
C PHE A 116 13.71 -15.43 -4.86
N SER A 117 13.26 -14.45 -5.64
CA SER A 117 12.72 -13.17 -5.12
C SER A 117 11.20 -13.11 -5.22
N ASN A 118 10.56 -12.77 -4.11
CA ASN A 118 9.10 -12.55 -4.01
C ASN A 118 8.69 -11.09 -4.26
N LEU A 119 9.59 -10.29 -4.84
CA LEU A 119 9.28 -8.92 -5.21
C LEU A 119 8.26 -8.93 -6.35
N ARG A 120 7.16 -8.22 -6.14
CA ARG A 120 6.05 -8.11 -7.09
C ARG A 120 5.63 -6.65 -7.25
N LEU A 121 5.32 -6.29 -8.49
CA LEU A 121 4.72 -5.01 -8.83
C LEU A 121 3.22 -5.23 -9.01
N VAL A 122 2.40 -4.73 -8.08
CA VAL A 122 0.95 -4.74 -8.24
C VAL A 122 0.58 -3.72 -9.30
N VAL A 123 -0.08 -4.24 -10.33
CA VAL A 123 -0.53 -3.51 -11.51
C VAL A 123 -1.97 -3.04 -11.35
N ALA A 124 -2.82 -3.89 -10.77
CA ALA A 124 -4.23 -3.63 -10.58
C ALA A 124 -4.68 -4.05 -9.18
N PHE A 125 -5.50 -3.23 -8.55
CA PHE A 125 -6.19 -3.57 -7.31
C PHE A 125 -7.69 -3.77 -7.57
N MET A 126 -8.28 -4.79 -6.98
CA MET A 126 -9.73 -4.95 -6.93
C MET A 126 -10.25 -4.35 -5.62
N ARG A 127 -11.19 -3.41 -5.73
CA ARG A 127 -11.95 -2.86 -4.60
C ARG A 127 -13.36 -3.43 -4.66
N TRP A 128 -13.73 -4.24 -3.69
CA TRP A 128 -14.96 -5.01 -3.73
C TRP A 128 -15.55 -5.19 -2.34
N HIS A 129 -16.80 -5.64 -2.28
CA HIS A 129 -17.47 -5.98 -1.02
C HIS A 129 -17.82 -7.46 -1.02
N ASN A 130 -17.61 -8.11 0.13
CA ASN A 130 -18.12 -9.44 0.32
C ASN A 130 -19.61 -9.36 0.69
N LEU A 131 -20.48 -9.61 -0.29
CA LEU A 131 -21.92 -9.52 -0.12
C LEU A 131 -22.50 -10.57 0.83
N LYS A 132 -21.76 -11.66 1.10
CA LYS A 132 -22.22 -12.77 1.95
C LYS A 132 -21.86 -12.56 3.42
N ASP A 133 -20.63 -12.12 3.72
CA ASP A 133 -20.14 -12.02 5.10
C ASP A 133 -20.13 -10.59 5.65
N THR A 134 -19.62 -9.63 4.87
CA THR A 134 -19.34 -8.27 5.33
C THR A 134 -19.66 -7.25 4.24
N PRO A 135 -20.95 -6.95 3.99
CA PRO A 135 -21.38 -6.10 2.88
C PRO A 135 -20.97 -4.63 3.06
N ASP A 136 -20.76 -4.19 4.31
CA ASP A 136 -20.44 -2.79 4.65
C ASP A 136 -18.93 -2.50 4.63
N GLU A 137 -18.07 -3.52 4.55
CA GLU A 137 -16.61 -3.34 4.54
C GLU A 137 -16.08 -3.38 3.10
N ARG A 138 -15.51 -2.27 2.62
CA ARG A 138 -14.82 -2.22 1.33
C ARG A 138 -13.45 -2.87 1.43
N ILE A 139 -13.29 -4.01 0.78
CA ILE A 139 -12.05 -4.78 0.74
C ILE A 139 -11.20 -4.29 -0.44
N VAL A 140 -9.92 -4.03 -0.18
CA VAL A 140 -8.93 -3.74 -1.22
C VAL A 140 -8.00 -4.93 -1.34
N THR A 141 -7.95 -5.52 -2.51
CA THR A 141 -7.19 -6.74 -2.79
C THR A 141 -6.28 -6.51 -3.99
N PRO A 142 -4.99 -6.88 -3.96
CA PRO A 142 -4.18 -6.87 -5.18
C PRO A 142 -4.77 -7.92 -6.13
N LEU A 143 -5.15 -7.51 -7.34
CA LEU A 143 -5.77 -8.39 -8.33
C LEU A 143 -4.69 -9.08 -9.15
N LEU A 144 -3.78 -8.27 -9.71
CA LEU A 144 -2.80 -8.69 -10.68
C LEU A 144 -1.44 -8.07 -10.34
N TRP A 145 -0.37 -8.87 -10.42
CA TRP A 145 0.98 -8.39 -10.20
C TRP A 145 2.00 -9.03 -11.15
N LEU A 146 3.12 -8.34 -11.33
CA LEU A 146 4.24 -8.79 -12.16
C LEU A 146 5.46 -9.12 -11.30
N PRO A 147 6.21 -10.19 -11.62
CA PRO A 147 7.54 -10.40 -11.07
C PRO A 147 8.49 -9.32 -11.58
N VAL A 148 9.17 -8.64 -10.64
CA VAL A 148 10.12 -7.58 -10.98
C VAL A 148 11.38 -7.69 -10.14
N ALA A 149 12.50 -7.29 -10.73
CA ALA A 149 13.79 -7.15 -10.07
C ALA A 149 14.09 -5.66 -9.83
N LEU A 150 14.46 -5.33 -8.61
CA LEU A 150 14.92 -4.00 -8.24
C LEU A 150 16.42 -4.02 -7.94
N SER A 151 17.16 -3.14 -8.59
CA SER A 151 18.61 -3.00 -8.41
C SER A 151 19.01 -1.56 -8.18
N ARG A 152 20.17 -1.36 -7.53
CA ARG A 152 20.82 -0.06 -7.37
C ARG A 152 22.11 -0.05 -8.17
N LYS A 153 22.21 0.87 -9.13
CA LYS A 153 23.44 1.20 -9.85
C LYS A 153 24.12 2.37 -9.14
N LYS A 154 25.36 2.14 -8.71
CA LYS A 154 26.21 3.17 -8.10
C LYS A 154 26.84 4.01 -9.21
N GLY A 155 26.74 5.32 -9.11
CA GLY A 155 27.33 6.29 -10.03
C GLY A 155 27.53 7.63 -9.31
N VAL A 156 27.73 8.72 -10.06
CA VAL A 156 27.83 10.10 -9.48
C VAL A 156 26.59 10.43 -8.64
N ARG A 157 25.42 9.94 -9.07
CA ARG A 157 24.21 9.81 -8.24
C ARG A 157 23.76 8.37 -8.29
N ASP A 158 23.32 7.84 -7.16
CA ASP A 158 22.73 6.51 -7.10
C ASP A 158 21.45 6.43 -7.94
N GLN A 159 21.34 5.38 -8.76
CA GLN A 159 20.18 5.13 -9.59
C GLN A 159 19.54 3.79 -9.23
N PHE A 160 18.28 3.83 -8.83
CA PHE A 160 17.38 2.69 -8.71
C PHE A 160 16.80 2.32 -10.07
N VAL A 161 16.97 1.06 -10.44
CA VAL A 161 16.52 0.51 -11.72
C VAL A 161 15.57 -0.64 -11.46
N LEU A 162 14.40 -0.57 -12.07
CA LEU A 162 13.38 -1.62 -12.10
C LEU A 162 13.50 -2.39 -13.41
N GLN A 163 13.46 -3.72 -13.34
CA GLN A 163 13.48 -4.60 -14.50
C GLN A 163 12.38 -5.64 -14.35
N CYS A 164 11.65 -5.91 -15.43
CA CYS A 164 10.65 -6.96 -15.51
C CYS A 164 11.15 -7.99 -16.52
N ASP A 165 11.51 -9.17 -16.03
CA ASP A 165 12.09 -10.22 -16.88
C ASP A 165 11.00 -11.03 -17.61
N GLU A 166 9.81 -11.15 -17.00
CA GLU A 166 8.67 -11.90 -17.50
C GLU A 166 7.44 -10.97 -17.56
N THR A 167 6.78 -10.90 -18.72
CA THR A 167 5.54 -10.13 -18.91
C THR A 167 4.29 -10.89 -18.49
N GLU A 168 4.47 -12.13 -18.04
CA GLU A 168 3.44 -12.96 -17.48
C GLU A 168 3.07 -12.45 -16.07
N ALA A 169 1.89 -11.85 -15.99
CA ALA A 169 1.34 -11.37 -14.73
C ALA A 169 0.59 -12.49 -14.02
N GLU A 170 0.82 -12.63 -12.72
CA GLU A 170 0.15 -13.61 -11.88
C GLU A 170 -1.10 -12.99 -11.26
N PHE A 171 -2.21 -13.71 -11.32
CA PHE A 171 -3.38 -13.38 -10.51
C PHE A 171 -3.16 -13.77 -9.06
N ASN A 172 -3.75 -12.99 -8.17
CA ASN A 172 -3.71 -13.32 -6.76
C ASN A 172 -4.40 -14.67 -6.48
N PRO A 173 -3.67 -15.69 -6.00
CA PRO A 173 -4.22 -17.03 -5.83
C PRO A 173 -5.30 -17.08 -4.75
N VAL A 174 -5.19 -16.25 -3.71
CA VAL A 174 -6.19 -16.18 -2.62
C VAL A 174 -7.48 -15.59 -3.14
N LEU A 175 -7.41 -14.49 -3.90
CA LEU A 175 -8.57 -13.85 -4.50
C LEU A 175 -9.25 -14.77 -5.52
N ARG A 176 -8.46 -15.43 -6.38
CA ARG A 176 -8.96 -16.43 -7.34
C ARG A 176 -9.74 -17.53 -6.63
N HIS A 177 -9.16 -18.07 -5.55
CA HIS A 177 -9.81 -19.11 -4.77
C HIS A 177 -11.13 -18.62 -4.14
N LEU A 178 -11.11 -17.44 -3.52
CA LEU A 178 -12.26 -16.85 -2.85
C LEU A 178 -13.40 -16.53 -3.82
N LEU A 179 -13.11 -15.90 -4.95
CA LEU A 179 -14.12 -15.55 -5.96
C LEU A 179 -14.73 -16.79 -6.60
N ARG A 180 -13.93 -17.84 -6.84
CA ARG A 180 -14.43 -19.14 -7.30
C ARG A 180 -15.38 -19.78 -6.27
N GLN A 181 -15.04 -19.75 -4.99
CA GLN A 181 -15.88 -20.34 -3.94
C GLN A 181 -17.18 -19.55 -3.70
N LEU A 182 -17.11 -18.23 -3.69
CA LEU A 182 -18.25 -17.39 -3.33
C LEU A 182 -19.21 -17.17 -4.50
N TYR A 183 -18.69 -16.98 -5.72
CA TYR A 183 -19.45 -16.49 -6.87
C TYR A 183 -19.25 -17.31 -8.16
N ASP A 184 -18.51 -18.42 -8.08
CA ASP A 184 -18.11 -19.27 -9.23
C ASP A 184 -17.39 -18.51 -10.36
N ILE A 185 -16.70 -17.41 -10.01
CA ILE A 185 -15.90 -16.63 -10.94
C ILE A 185 -14.56 -17.35 -11.14
N GLN A 186 -14.25 -17.68 -12.38
CA GLN A 186 -13.02 -18.35 -12.79
C GLN A 186 -12.03 -17.31 -13.32
N LEU A 187 -10.95 -17.08 -12.55
CA LEU A 187 -9.81 -16.30 -13.01
C LEU A 187 -8.68 -17.25 -13.44
N PRO A 188 -7.93 -16.94 -14.51
CA PRO A 188 -6.73 -17.70 -14.86
C PRO A 188 -5.64 -17.54 -13.77
N GLU A 189 -4.64 -18.41 -13.79
CA GLU A 189 -3.51 -18.32 -12.87
C GLU A 189 -2.53 -17.22 -13.27
N THR A 190 -2.27 -17.13 -14.56
CA THR A 190 -1.39 -16.13 -15.18
C THR A 190 -1.99 -15.59 -16.46
N VAL A 191 -1.65 -14.35 -16.80
CA VAL A 191 -1.99 -13.71 -18.08
C VAL A 191 -0.80 -12.89 -18.56
N ASP A 192 -0.47 -13.02 -19.83
CA ASP A 192 0.53 -12.17 -20.47
C ASP A 192 -0.07 -10.80 -20.82
N LEU A 193 0.53 -9.76 -20.25
CA LEU A 193 0.10 -8.38 -20.42
C LEU A 193 0.52 -7.74 -21.75
N GLN A 194 1.35 -8.41 -22.56
CA GLN A 194 1.63 -7.96 -23.93
C GLN A 194 0.52 -8.36 -24.90
N SER A 195 -0.07 -9.54 -24.72
CA SER A 195 -1.13 -10.08 -25.59
C SER A 195 -2.53 -9.70 -25.13
N THR A 196 -2.77 -9.66 -23.81
CA THR A 196 -4.10 -9.42 -23.24
C THR A 196 -4.15 -8.06 -22.57
N SER A 197 -5.11 -7.22 -23.00
CA SER A 197 -5.28 -5.89 -22.39
C SER A 197 -6.08 -5.97 -21.09
N LEU A 198 -5.85 -5.02 -20.17
CA LEU A 198 -6.58 -4.99 -18.89
C LEU A 198 -8.08 -4.71 -19.08
N GLU A 199 -8.45 -4.04 -20.17
CA GLU A 199 -9.86 -3.83 -20.55
C GLU A 199 -10.53 -5.16 -20.92
N GLN A 200 -9.81 -6.08 -21.57
CA GLN A 200 -10.32 -7.41 -21.88
C GLN A 200 -10.51 -8.24 -20.60
N ILE A 201 -9.55 -8.17 -19.67
CA ILE A 201 -9.67 -8.83 -18.35
C ILE A 201 -10.86 -8.27 -17.57
N HIS A 202 -11.02 -6.95 -17.55
CA HIS A 202 -12.17 -6.28 -16.93
C HIS A 202 -13.49 -6.73 -17.55
N ALA A 203 -13.58 -6.78 -18.90
CA ALA A 203 -14.78 -7.20 -19.61
C ALA A 203 -15.16 -8.66 -19.33
N ASP A 204 -14.17 -9.56 -19.20
CA ASP A 204 -14.42 -10.95 -18.87
C ASP A 204 -14.93 -11.10 -17.42
N ILE A 205 -14.28 -10.45 -16.45
CA ILE A 205 -14.72 -10.48 -15.05
C ILE A 205 -16.11 -9.86 -14.91
N ALA A 206 -16.38 -8.74 -15.59
CA ALA A 206 -17.70 -8.10 -15.59
C ALA A 206 -18.79 -9.02 -16.16
N ARG A 207 -18.48 -9.79 -17.21
CA ARG A 207 -19.40 -10.77 -17.79
C ARG A 207 -19.71 -11.89 -16.80
N GLN A 208 -18.69 -12.45 -16.15
CA GLN A 208 -18.88 -13.50 -15.14
C GLN A 208 -19.68 -13.00 -13.94
N ILE A 209 -19.38 -11.80 -13.42
CA ILE A 209 -20.15 -11.19 -12.31
C ILE A 209 -21.61 -11.01 -12.69
N LYS A 210 -21.90 -10.52 -13.90
CA LYS A 210 -23.28 -10.29 -14.34
C LYS A 210 -24.10 -11.58 -14.48
N LEU A 211 -23.46 -12.71 -14.73
CA LEU A 211 -24.12 -14.03 -14.76
C LEU A 211 -24.53 -14.49 -13.36
N THR A 212 -23.70 -14.23 -12.35
CA THR A 212 -23.97 -14.63 -10.96
C THR A 212 -24.88 -13.64 -10.24
N GLU A 213 -24.59 -12.33 -10.35
CA GLU A 213 -25.29 -11.24 -9.66
C GLU A 213 -25.46 -10.01 -10.58
N PRO A 214 -26.61 -9.84 -11.25
CA PRO A 214 -26.81 -8.77 -12.23
C PRO A 214 -26.88 -7.36 -11.60
N GLY A 215 -27.03 -7.27 -10.27
CA GLY A 215 -27.05 -6.01 -9.53
C GLY A 215 -25.67 -5.42 -9.22
N VAL A 216 -24.58 -6.16 -9.45
CA VAL A 216 -23.21 -5.71 -9.19
C VAL A 216 -22.64 -5.05 -10.44
N GLU A 217 -22.16 -3.81 -10.29
CA GLU A 217 -21.49 -3.06 -11.34
C GLU A 217 -19.97 -3.13 -11.12
N LEU A 218 -19.23 -3.60 -12.13
CA LEU A 218 -17.77 -3.60 -12.13
C LEU A 218 -17.24 -2.42 -12.97
N ARG A 219 -16.60 -1.44 -12.34
CA ARG A 219 -16.02 -0.28 -13.00
C ARG A 219 -14.50 -0.42 -13.16
N LEU A 220 -13.97 0.14 -14.24
CA LEU A 220 -12.53 0.23 -14.47
C LEU A 220 -12.06 1.66 -14.17
N GLN A 221 -11.31 1.83 -13.08
CA GLN A 221 -10.71 3.10 -12.68
C GLN A 221 -9.33 3.23 -13.33
N SER A 222 -9.29 3.85 -14.51
CA SER A 222 -8.04 4.19 -15.21
C SER A 222 -7.60 5.64 -14.95
N LYS A 223 -8.53 6.55 -14.65
CA LYS A 223 -8.24 7.97 -14.44
C LYS A 223 -7.79 8.23 -13.00
N PRO A 224 -6.55 8.70 -12.76
CA PRO A 224 -6.08 9.03 -11.42
C PRO A 224 -6.81 10.27 -10.89
N LYS A 225 -7.45 10.14 -9.71
CA LYS A 225 -7.96 11.29 -8.95
C LYS A 225 -6.77 12.01 -8.29
N ILE A 226 -6.10 12.89 -9.05
CA ILE A 226 -4.81 13.52 -8.68
C ILE A 226 -4.87 14.17 -7.30
N GLU A 227 -5.96 14.86 -6.97
CA GLU A 227 -6.16 15.49 -5.66
C GLU A 227 -6.03 14.48 -4.50
N LEU A 228 -6.69 13.32 -4.61
CA LEU A 228 -6.62 12.27 -3.59
C LEU A 228 -5.22 11.67 -3.48
N ILE A 229 -4.52 11.51 -4.61
CA ILE A 229 -3.15 10.97 -4.62
C ILE A 229 -2.19 11.98 -3.98
N HIS A 230 -2.35 13.27 -4.28
CA HIS A 230 -1.57 14.35 -3.69
C HIS A 230 -1.79 14.45 -2.18
N GLN A 231 -3.05 14.43 -1.72
CA GLN A 231 -3.37 14.41 -0.29
C GLN A 231 -2.72 13.20 0.43
N LYS A 232 -2.77 12.00 -0.18
CA LYS A 232 -2.08 10.81 0.34
C LYS A 232 -0.56 11.01 0.42
N ALA A 233 0.04 11.62 -0.59
CA ALA A 233 1.47 11.90 -0.62
C ALA A 233 1.90 12.87 0.50
N VAL A 234 1.15 13.96 0.68
CA VAL A 234 1.36 14.95 1.76
C VAL A 234 1.24 14.30 3.14
N GLN A 235 0.20 13.49 3.37
CA GLN A 235 0.01 12.78 4.63
C GLN A 235 1.15 11.80 4.93
N HIS A 236 1.60 11.06 3.92
CA HIS A 236 2.72 10.13 4.06
C HIS A 236 3.99 10.86 4.49
N LEU A 237 4.27 12.02 3.89
CA LEU A 237 5.39 12.88 4.25
C LEU A 237 5.26 13.42 5.68
N HIS A 238 4.09 13.94 6.09
CA HIS A 238 3.89 14.40 7.46
C HIS A 238 4.06 13.29 8.50
N HIS A 239 3.56 12.09 8.20
CA HIS A 239 3.71 10.94 9.09
C HIS A 239 5.18 10.51 9.19
N PHE A 240 5.93 10.51 8.08
CA PHE A 240 7.38 10.28 8.08
C PHE A 240 8.14 11.34 8.90
N GLN A 241 7.84 12.63 8.69
CA GLN A 241 8.45 13.73 9.44
C GLN A 241 8.17 13.63 10.95
N ARG A 242 6.91 13.33 11.34
CA ARG A 242 6.54 13.12 12.75
C ARG A 242 7.31 11.96 13.38
N ARG A 243 7.45 10.83 12.69
CA ARG A 243 8.26 9.69 13.18
C ARG A 243 9.72 10.06 13.34
N ARG A 244 10.30 10.76 12.36
CA ARG A 244 11.70 11.22 12.41
C ARG A 244 11.93 12.23 13.54
N ALA A 245 10.99 13.16 13.76
CA ALA A 245 11.03 14.10 14.86
C ALA A 245 10.93 13.39 16.22
N GLY A 246 10.02 12.41 16.34
CA GLY A 246 9.89 11.56 17.52
C GLY A 246 11.17 10.76 17.83
N GLN A 247 11.82 10.19 16.81
CA GLN A 247 13.12 9.51 16.97
C GLN A 247 14.24 10.47 17.39
N ARG A 248 14.30 11.67 16.82
CA ARG A 248 15.27 12.71 17.24
C ARG A 248 15.01 13.17 18.67
N SER A 249 13.75 13.33 19.06
CA SER A 249 13.35 13.70 20.42
C SER A 249 13.58 12.58 21.43
N ALA A 250 13.43 11.31 21.04
CA ALA A 250 13.72 10.16 21.90
C ALA A 250 15.22 9.94 22.11
N MET A 251 16.04 10.29 21.10
CA MET A 251 17.51 10.26 21.21
C MET A 251 18.08 11.47 21.94
N ALA A 252 17.40 12.61 21.88
CA ALA A 252 17.76 13.76 22.69
C ALA A 252 17.26 13.52 24.13
N SER A 253 18.14 12.98 24.99
CA SER A 253 17.99 13.16 26.43
C SER A 253 18.21 14.64 26.74
N VAL A 254 17.25 15.49 26.37
CA VAL A 254 17.26 16.90 26.74
C VAL A 254 17.20 16.89 28.26
N LYS A 255 18.31 17.26 28.91
CA LYS A 255 18.29 17.51 30.34
C LYS A 255 17.19 18.55 30.56
N PRO A 256 16.21 18.30 31.43
CA PRO A 256 15.18 19.30 31.71
C PRO A 256 15.87 20.60 32.14
N ASP A 257 15.34 21.72 31.68
CA ASP A 257 15.83 23.03 32.10
C ASP A 257 15.52 23.21 33.60
N PHE A 258 16.57 23.18 34.43
CA PHE A 258 16.47 23.25 35.88
C PHE A 258 17.37 24.36 36.41
N SER A 259 16.91 25.04 37.47
CA SER A 259 17.71 26.04 38.20
C SER A 259 17.38 25.97 39.69
N TYR A 260 18.39 26.20 40.52
CA TYR A 260 18.24 26.31 41.98
C TYR A 260 18.51 27.74 42.47
N ASP A 261 18.59 28.69 41.54
CA ASP A 261 18.77 30.10 41.86
C ASP A 261 17.54 30.63 42.61
N ARG A 262 17.76 31.58 43.51
CA ARG A 262 16.68 32.15 44.35
C ARG A 262 15.63 32.90 43.51
N ASP A 263 16.05 33.52 42.41
CA ASP A 263 15.19 34.32 41.55
C ASP A 263 14.52 33.47 40.43
N ASP A 264 15.03 32.26 40.15
CA ASP A 264 14.49 31.31 39.17
C ASP A 264 14.54 29.86 39.68
N TYR A 265 13.76 29.58 40.73
CA TYR A 265 13.78 28.27 41.39
C TYR A 265 12.95 27.23 40.64
N ARG A 266 13.63 26.38 39.85
CA ARG A 266 13.06 25.28 39.05
C ARG A 266 13.76 23.95 39.38
N PRO A 267 13.36 23.26 40.46
CA PRO A 267 14.08 22.09 40.95
C PRO A 267 13.97 20.91 39.96
N LEU A 268 15.10 20.24 39.75
CA LEU A 268 15.24 19.15 38.78
C LEU A 268 14.21 18.03 38.99
N GLY A 269 13.93 17.66 40.23
CA GLY A 269 12.97 16.60 40.57
C GLY A 269 11.54 16.91 40.09
N LEU A 270 11.11 18.16 40.20
CA LEU A 270 9.78 18.59 39.74
C LEU A 270 9.69 18.57 38.21
N GLN A 271 10.76 18.97 37.53
CA GLN A 271 10.81 18.94 36.07
C GLN A 271 10.82 17.50 35.53
N LEU A 272 11.57 16.60 36.16
CA LEU A 272 11.57 15.18 35.82
C LEU A 272 10.20 14.54 36.07
N PHE A 273 9.53 14.89 37.18
CA PHE A 273 8.17 14.42 37.46
C PHE A 273 7.18 14.88 36.37
N ARG A 274 7.20 16.16 35.99
CA ARG A 274 6.34 16.71 34.93
C ARG A 274 6.59 16.08 33.56
N GLN A 275 7.83 15.74 33.23
CA GLN A 275 8.17 15.16 31.93
C GLN A 275 7.94 13.64 31.85
N LYS A 276 8.15 12.90 32.95
CA LYS A 276 8.20 11.43 32.92
C LYS A 276 7.08 10.73 33.67
N VAL A 277 6.45 11.39 34.64
CA VAL A 277 5.50 10.77 35.58
C VAL A 277 4.11 11.38 35.47
N LEU A 278 4.03 12.70 35.27
CA LEU A 278 2.76 13.36 35.02
C LEU A 278 2.18 12.84 33.69
N PRO A 279 0.95 12.31 33.68
CA PRO A 279 0.30 11.89 32.44
C PRO A 279 0.19 13.09 31.51
N SER A 280 0.85 13.05 30.36
CA SER A 280 0.64 14.06 29.33
C SER A 280 -0.82 14.01 28.91
N GLU A 281 -1.51 15.14 28.93
CA GLU A 281 -2.87 15.24 28.40
C GLU A 281 -2.88 14.67 26.97
N LEU A 282 -3.69 13.64 26.74
CA LEU A 282 -3.76 12.99 25.44
C LEU A 282 -4.13 14.04 24.39
N PRO A 283 -3.35 14.19 23.29
CA PRO A 283 -3.57 15.24 22.29
C PRO A 283 -4.95 15.25 21.63
N LEU A 284 -5.75 14.19 21.83
CA LEU A 284 -7.07 13.96 21.27
C LEU A 284 -8.16 13.74 22.34
N ARG A 285 -7.89 14.07 23.61
CA ARG A 285 -8.86 13.88 24.71
C ARG A 285 -10.18 14.60 24.45
N ASN A 286 -10.14 15.78 23.82
CA ASN A 286 -11.33 16.56 23.48
C ASN A 286 -12.10 16.05 22.24
N ALA A 287 -11.52 15.13 21.46
CA ALA A 287 -12.16 14.57 20.26
C ALA A 287 -12.99 13.30 20.57
N VAL A 288 -12.80 12.72 21.75
CA VAL A 288 -13.58 11.59 22.28
C VAL A 288 -14.33 12.16 23.48
N ASP A 289 -15.65 12.38 23.36
CA ASP A 289 -16.58 12.97 24.34
C ASP A 289 -16.22 12.65 25.82
N SER A 290 -15.25 13.38 26.37
CA SER A 290 -14.75 13.19 27.72
C SER A 290 -14.85 14.52 28.45
N GLN A 291 -15.30 14.45 29.70
CA GLN A 291 -15.58 15.66 30.47
C GLN A 291 -14.33 16.53 30.58
N PRO A 292 -14.45 17.85 30.35
CA PRO A 292 -13.32 18.77 30.43
C PRO A 292 -12.77 18.76 31.86
N ALA A 293 -11.48 18.44 32.01
CA ALA A 293 -10.81 18.59 33.29
C ALA A 293 -10.67 20.07 33.66
N VAL A 294 -10.84 20.39 34.94
CA VAL A 294 -10.63 21.72 35.50
C VAL A 294 -9.19 22.14 35.21
N ARG A 295 -9.02 23.23 34.44
CA ARG A 295 -7.72 23.84 34.12
C ARG A 295 -6.96 24.17 35.41
N THR A 296 -5.93 23.39 35.72
CA THR A 296 -4.98 23.68 36.80
C THR A 296 -3.65 24.25 36.28
N GLN A 297 -3.63 24.84 35.08
CA GLN A 297 -2.43 25.43 34.49
C GLN A 297 -2.49 26.97 34.47
N HIS A 298 -1.43 27.60 34.99
CA HIS A 298 -1.21 29.05 34.92
C HIS A 298 -0.99 29.53 33.47
N PRO A 299 -1.31 30.80 33.12
CA PRO A 299 -1.48 31.27 31.73
C PRO A 299 -0.21 31.36 30.87
N GLN A 300 0.97 31.09 31.41
CA GLN A 300 2.24 31.50 30.77
C GLN A 300 2.87 30.45 29.85
N MET A 301 2.21 29.31 29.64
CA MET A 301 2.67 28.23 28.75
C MET A 301 1.62 27.94 27.66
N VAL A 302 1.28 28.96 26.86
CA VAL A 302 0.47 28.80 25.63
C VAL A 302 1.32 29.21 24.44
N ALA A 303 2.46 28.55 24.26
CA ALA A 303 3.28 28.68 23.06
C ALA A 303 3.37 27.30 22.41
N GLY A 304 2.38 26.97 21.59
CA GLY A 304 2.34 25.71 20.84
C GLY A 304 1.06 24.92 21.03
N SER A 305 -0.11 25.56 20.82
CA SER A 305 -1.30 24.81 20.43
C SER A 305 -0.99 24.15 19.08
N THR A 306 -0.62 22.88 19.12
CA THR A 306 -0.54 22.05 17.91
C THR A 306 -1.95 21.95 17.36
N GLU A 307 -2.23 22.70 16.29
CA GLU A 307 -3.42 22.52 15.49
C GLU A 307 -3.39 21.11 14.90
N ASN A 308 -3.94 20.15 15.64
CA ASN A 308 -4.08 18.78 15.20
C ASN A 308 -5.31 18.70 14.29
N SER A 309 -5.09 19.06 13.03
CA SER A 309 -6.01 18.76 11.93
C SER A 309 -6.21 17.25 11.87
N THR A 310 -7.37 16.82 12.35
CA THR A 310 -7.81 15.43 12.23
C THR A 310 -8.27 15.25 10.79
N PHE A 311 -7.36 14.86 9.91
CA PHE A 311 -7.71 14.49 8.54
C PHE A 311 -8.43 13.13 8.56
N SER A 312 -9.77 13.14 8.57
CA SER A 312 -10.53 11.98 8.10
C SER A 312 -10.36 11.95 6.57
N MET A 313 -9.61 10.96 6.08
CA MET A 313 -9.60 10.70 4.64
C MET A 313 -11.00 10.17 4.31
N PRO A 314 -11.73 10.74 3.33
CA PRO A 314 -12.88 10.05 2.79
C PRO A 314 -12.34 8.77 2.18
N ALA A 315 -12.58 7.64 2.85
CA ALA A 315 -12.54 6.38 2.16
C ALA A 315 -13.52 6.53 1.00
N ASP A 316 -13.10 6.14 -0.20
CA ASP A 316 -13.99 6.06 -1.35
C ASP A 316 -14.96 4.91 -1.04
N GLU A 317 -15.94 5.16 -0.16
CA GLU A 317 -17.01 4.27 0.26
C GLU A 317 -17.97 4.15 -0.92
N GLY A 318 -17.50 3.51 -1.98
CA GLY A 318 -18.38 3.13 -3.08
C GLY A 318 -19.49 2.22 -2.55
N HIS A 319 -20.64 2.23 -3.21
CA HIS A 319 -21.79 1.41 -2.83
C HIS A 319 -21.44 -0.09 -2.71
N ARG A 320 -22.19 -0.83 -1.89
CA ARG A 320 -22.00 -2.29 -1.67
C ARG A 320 -21.92 -3.12 -2.96
N TYR A 321 -22.63 -2.68 -4.00
CA TYR A 321 -22.66 -3.33 -5.32
C TYR A 321 -21.73 -2.69 -6.37
N ALA A 322 -20.95 -1.67 -6.01
CA ALA A 322 -20.01 -1.02 -6.90
C ALA A 322 -18.59 -1.55 -6.65
N TRP A 323 -18.18 -2.50 -7.48
CA TRP A 323 -16.82 -3.04 -7.47
C TRP A 323 -15.97 -2.27 -8.48
N ASP A 324 -14.71 -2.00 -8.12
CA ASP A 324 -13.78 -1.29 -9.00
C ASP A 324 -12.52 -2.11 -9.23
N ILE A 325 -12.01 -2.10 -10.47
CA ILE A 325 -10.63 -2.44 -10.78
C ILE A 325 -9.85 -1.13 -10.90
N ASP A 326 -8.90 -0.91 -10.00
CA ASP A 326 -8.09 0.30 -9.89
C ASP A 326 -6.70 0.09 -10.49
N LEU A 327 -6.44 0.80 -11.60
CA LEU A 327 -5.15 0.84 -12.30
C LEU A 327 -4.30 2.06 -11.91
N THR A 328 -4.85 2.92 -11.07
CA THR A 328 -4.22 4.18 -10.65
C THR A 328 -3.26 3.99 -9.49
N GLN A 329 -3.21 2.79 -8.88
CA GLN A 329 -2.30 2.48 -7.78
C GLN A 329 -1.32 1.39 -8.18
N VAL A 330 -0.13 1.81 -8.60
CA VAL A 330 0.98 0.90 -8.85
C VAL A 330 1.80 0.77 -7.59
N THR A 331 1.89 -0.44 -7.04
CA THR A 331 2.57 -0.66 -5.74
C THR A 331 3.62 -1.76 -5.84
N LEU A 332 4.83 -1.44 -5.43
CA LEU A 332 5.90 -2.41 -5.25
C LEU A 332 5.81 -3.03 -3.85
N ALA A 333 5.70 -4.35 -3.77
CA ALA A 333 5.61 -5.07 -2.50
C ALA A 333 6.28 -6.45 -2.58
N ASN A 334 6.79 -6.90 -1.45
CA ASN A 334 7.27 -8.27 -1.29
C ASN A 334 6.16 -9.12 -0.66
N PHE A 335 5.43 -9.86 -1.48
CA PHE A 335 4.39 -10.76 -1.02
C PHE A 335 5.05 -12.11 -0.73
N ASN A 336 5.31 -12.42 0.54
CA ASN A 336 5.88 -13.69 0.99
C ASN A 336 4.90 -14.89 0.82
N TYR A 337 4.14 -14.95 -0.26
CA TYR A 337 3.08 -15.95 -0.48
C TYR A 337 3.61 -17.34 -0.85
N ARG A 338 4.86 -17.42 -1.36
CA ARG A 338 5.57 -18.69 -1.66
C ARG A 338 6.39 -19.23 -0.47
N LYS A 339 6.36 -18.57 0.69
CA LYS A 339 6.99 -19.09 1.94
C LYS A 339 6.05 -19.99 2.76
N MET A 340 4.84 -20.23 2.25
CA MET A 340 3.89 -21.23 2.76
C MET A 340 3.98 -22.47 1.88
#